data_AF-A0A6C2UQ07-F1
#
_entry.id   AF-A0A6C2UQ07-F1
#
_cell.length_a   1.000
_cell.length_b   1.000
_cell.length_c   1.000
_cell.angle_alpha   90.00
_cell.angle_beta   90.00
_cell.angle_gamma   90.00
#
_symmetry.space_group_name_H-M   'P 1'
#
loop_
_entity.id
_entity.type
_entity.pdbx_description
1 polymer ?
#
loop_
_entity_poly.entity_id
_entity_poly.type
_entity_poly.pdbx_seq_one_letter_code
_entity_poly.pdbx_strand_id
1 'polypeptide(L)'
;MHRHNFVSLMVAATVGFGGIAGVARADQAMDQLASDANKSIMVAEVAVDQARIAIENGKQLVAVIPADSPLMSEVKQMLMAAAENWSIAVDSLSGAKESASKISTASNIEVAKDYKLLAQVNSRVALSGAKVVQTSLLFVDAVAGNKGEALDIIRMAMQDSLAATSQVQFNYERVKALILGKYSN
;
A
#
# COMPACT_ATOMS: atom_id res chain seq x y z
N MET A 1 -32.12 -12.21 -58.47
CA MET A 1 -33.18 -13.08 -57.90
C MET A 1 -32.70 -14.51 -57.91
N HIS A 2 -32.29 -15.05 -56.76
CA HIS A 2 -32.73 -16.35 -56.22
C HIS A 2 -31.92 -16.69 -54.96
N ARG A 3 -32.67 -16.96 -53.87
CA ARG A 3 -32.23 -17.44 -52.56
C ARG A 3 -32.29 -18.96 -52.50
N HIS A 4 -31.69 -19.51 -51.43
CA HIS A 4 -31.81 -20.88 -50.84
C HIS A 4 -30.70 -21.85 -51.29
N ASN A 5 -29.98 -22.62 -50.44
CA ASN A 5 -30.06 -23.07 -49.03
C ASN A 5 -28.62 -23.35 -48.50
N PHE A 6 -28.26 -23.01 -47.26
CA PHE A 6 -28.16 -23.89 -46.06
C PHE A 6 -27.32 -25.17 -46.23
N VAL A 7 -26.21 -25.30 -45.48
CA VAL A 7 -25.78 -26.45 -44.64
C VAL A 7 -24.27 -26.35 -44.26
N SER A 8 -24.06 -26.22 -42.94
CA SER A 8 -23.02 -26.82 -42.08
C SER A 8 -21.52 -26.76 -42.40
N LEU A 9 -20.73 -26.19 -41.48
CA LEU A 9 -19.98 -27.02 -40.52
C LEU A 9 -19.54 -26.18 -39.29
N MET A 10 -20.32 -26.27 -38.21
CA MET A 10 -19.75 -26.15 -36.86
C MET A 10 -18.89 -27.39 -36.62
N VAL A 11 -17.62 -27.21 -36.31
CA VAL A 11 -16.85 -28.24 -35.60
C VAL A 11 -17.00 -27.94 -34.11
N ALA A 12 -18.00 -28.59 -33.52
CA ALA A 12 -18.11 -28.75 -32.08
C ALA A 12 -17.54 -30.12 -31.69
N ALA A 13 -16.91 -30.12 -30.52
CA ALA A 13 -16.61 -31.23 -29.63
C ALA A 13 -15.32 -32.04 -29.87
N THR A 14 -14.32 -31.75 -29.04
CA THR A 14 -13.91 -32.77 -28.05
C THR A 14 -14.11 -32.22 -26.65
N VAL A 15 -15.12 -32.81 -26.02
CA VAL A 15 -15.46 -32.74 -24.61
C VAL A 15 -14.30 -33.25 -23.76
N GLY A 16 -13.79 -32.39 -22.89
CA GLY A 16 -13.31 -32.75 -21.56
C GLY A 16 -14.11 -31.94 -20.55
N PHE A 17 -15.26 -32.46 -20.10
CA PHE A 17 -16.23 -31.80 -19.21
C PHE A 17 -15.71 -31.56 -17.76
N GLY A 18 -14.40 -31.35 -17.59
CA GLY A 18 -13.77 -30.89 -16.34
C GLY A 18 -12.88 -29.65 -16.50
N GLY A 19 -12.49 -29.27 -17.73
CA GLY A 19 -11.49 -28.23 -17.98
C GLY A 19 -12.06 -26.80 -18.02
N ILE A 20 -13.12 -26.57 -18.80
CA ILE A 20 -13.67 -25.22 -19.03
C ILE A 20 -14.36 -24.61 -17.80
N ALA A 21 -15.01 -25.43 -16.97
CA ALA A 21 -15.58 -24.97 -15.70
C ALA A 21 -14.50 -24.74 -14.62
N GLY A 22 -13.37 -25.45 -14.71
CA GLY A 22 -12.21 -25.27 -13.82
C GLY A 22 -11.44 -23.99 -14.14
N VAL A 23 -11.19 -23.72 -15.43
CA VAL A 23 -10.50 -22.50 -15.89
C VAL A 23 -11.32 -21.25 -15.58
N ALA A 24 -12.63 -21.23 -15.88
CA ALA A 24 -13.49 -20.10 -15.55
C ALA A 24 -13.57 -19.82 -14.04
N ARG A 25 -13.53 -20.86 -13.18
CA ARG A 25 -13.50 -20.70 -11.72
C ARG A 25 -12.14 -20.24 -11.21
N ALA A 26 -11.04 -20.65 -11.85
CA ALA A 26 -9.70 -20.20 -11.51
C ALA A 26 -9.53 -18.72 -11.86
N ASP A 27 -9.97 -18.29 -13.05
CA ASP A 27 -9.93 -16.89 -13.48
C ASP A 27 -10.76 -16.00 -12.54
N GLN A 28 -11.98 -16.42 -12.20
CA GLN A 28 -12.81 -15.72 -11.21
C GLN A 28 -12.14 -15.61 -9.82
N ALA A 29 -11.41 -16.65 -9.39
CA ALA A 29 -10.68 -16.62 -8.13
C ALA A 29 -9.49 -15.65 -8.18
N MET A 30 -8.75 -15.62 -9.30
CA MET A 30 -7.65 -14.67 -9.52
C MET A 30 -8.14 -13.22 -9.52
N ASP A 31 -9.26 -12.95 -10.20
CA ASP A 31 -9.88 -11.62 -10.24
C ASP A 31 -10.29 -11.16 -8.84
N GLN A 32 -10.85 -12.06 -8.02
CA GLN A 32 -11.20 -11.75 -6.64
C GLN A 32 -9.96 -11.44 -5.78
N LEU A 33 -8.87 -12.20 -5.96
CA LEU A 33 -7.61 -11.94 -5.25
C LEU A 33 -7.02 -10.57 -5.63
N ALA A 34 -7.04 -10.23 -6.92
CA ALA A 34 -6.59 -8.94 -7.42
C ALA A 34 -7.45 -7.79 -6.89
N SER A 35 -8.77 -7.95 -6.89
CA SER A 35 -9.71 -6.99 -6.32
C SER A 35 -9.45 -6.72 -4.84
N ASP A 36 -9.22 -7.78 -4.05
CA ASP A 36 -8.92 -7.64 -2.62
C ASP A 36 -7.56 -6.97 -2.35
N ALA A 37 -6.55 -7.25 -3.19
CA ALA A 37 -5.26 -6.56 -3.12
C ALA A 37 -5.43 -5.07 -3.43
N ASN A 38 -6.17 -4.74 -4.50
CA ASN A 38 -6.42 -3.37 -4.94
C ASN A 38 -7.17 -2.53 -3.89
N LYS A 39 -8.11 -3.11 -3.14
CA LYS A 39 -8.76 -2.41 -2.01
C LYS A 39 -7.75 -1.93 -0.96
N SER A 40 -6.74 -2.75 -0.66
CA SER A 40 -5.69 -2.39 0.31
C SER A 40 -4.75 -1.33 -0.25
N ILE A 41 -4.40 -1.45 -1.54
CA ILE A 41 -3.58 -0.47 -2.26
C ILE A 41 -4.28 0.90 -2.30
N MET A 42 -5.56 0.96 -2.63
CA MET A 42 -6.34 2.21 -2.66
C MET A 42 -6.28 2.97 -1.33
N VAL A 43 -6.41 2.27 -0.20
CA VAL A 43 -6.30 2.90 1.13
C VAL A 43 -4.90 3.50 1.33
N ALA A 44 -3.86 2.77 0.92
CA ALA A 44 -2.48 3.24 1.00
C ALA A 44 -2.21 4.42 0.05
N GLU A 45 -2.73 4.39 -1.17
CA GLU A 45 -2.62 5.49 -2.14
C GLU A 45 -3.21 6.79 -1.58
N VAL A 46 -4.43 6.72 -1.04
CA VAL A 46 -5.08 7.88 -0.41
C VAL A 46 -4.21 8.43 0.74
N ALA A 47 -3.65 7.56 1.58
CA ALA A 47 -2.81 7.98 2.69
C ALA A 47 -1.48 8.61 2.23
N VAL A 48 -0.83 8.03 1.21
CA VAL A 48 0.40 8.56 0.61
C VAL A 48 0.14 9.91 -0.06
N ASP A 49 -0.99 10.08 -0.76
CA ASP A 49 -1.36 11.37 -1.34
C ASP A 49 -1.66 12.42 -0.27
N GLN A 50 -2.35 12.05 0.81
CA GLN A 50 -2.55 12.94 1.97
C GLN A 50 -1.21 13.33 2.62
N ALA A 51 -0.28 12.39 2.75
CA ALA A 51 1.06 12.66 3.28
C ALA A 51 1.85 13.61 2.37
N ARG A 52 1.76 13.43 1.04
CA ARG A 52 2.37 14.33 0.05
C ARG A 52 1.82 15.76 0.17
N ILE A 53 0.50 15.91 0.29
CA ILE A 53 -0.14 17.22 0.50
C ILE A 53 0.34 17.83 1.81
N ALA A 54 0.40 17.04 2.90
CA ALA A 54 0.91 17.51 4.17
C ALA A 54 2.35 18.01 4.05
N ILE A 55 3.24 17.32 3.31
CA ILE A 55 4.63 17.73 3.07
C ILE A 55 4.68 19.12 2.42
N GLU A 56 3.87 19.37 1.39
CA GLU A 56 3.86 20.67 0.73
C GLU A 56 3.37 21.79 1.66
N ASN A 57 2.35 21.53 2.49
CA ASN A 57 1.89 22.48 3.50
C ASN A 57 2.96 22.71 4.59
N GLY A 58 3.61 21.63 5.05
CA GLY A 58 4.66 21.65 6.07
C GLY A 58 5.85 22.53 5.68
N LYS A 59 6.26 22.50 4.40
CA LYS A 59 7.34 23.39 3.90
C LYS A 59 7.02 24.87 4.12
N GLN A 60 5.77 25.27 3.92
CA GLN A 60 5.33 26.65 4.12
C GLN A 60 5.28 27.00 5.62
N LEU A 61 4.84 26.05 6.45
CA LEU A 61 4.72 26.23 7.90
C LEU A 61 6.08 26.32 8.60
N VAL A 62 7.09 25.57 8.17
CA VAL A 62 8.44 25.68 8.75
C VAL A 62 8.99 27.09 8.58
N ALA A 63 8.70 27.76 7.46
CA ALA A 63 9.21 29.11 7.19
C ALA A 63 8.63 30.19 8.12
N VAL A 64 7.50 29.94 8.79
CA VAL A 64 6.87 30.89 9.71
C VAL A 64 7.25 30.68 11.17
N ILE A 65 7.92 29.56 11.50
CA ILE A 65 8.39 29.29 12.86
C ILE A 65 9.65 30.13 13.12
N PRO A 66 9.70 30.93 14.21
CA PRO A 66 10.89 31.70 14.56
C PRO A 66 12.13 30.80 14.72
N ALA A 67 13.28 31.22 14.19
CA ALA A 67 14.52 30.44 14.23
C ALA A 67 15.06 30.22 15.65
N ASP A 68 14.73 31.11 16.58
CA ASP A 68 15.05 31.05 18.01
C ASP A 68 13.98 30.30 18.83
N SER A 69 12.97 29.72 18.16
CA SER A 69 11.94 28.93 18.84
C SER A 69 12.56 27.78 19.62
N PRO A 70 12.22 27.59 20.91
CA PRO A 70 12.71 26.47 21.71
C PRO A 70 12.26 25.11 21.16
N LEU A 71 11.23 25.09 20.30
CA LEU A 71 10.67 23.88 19.70
C LEU A 71 11.37 23.49 18.38
N MET A 72 12.30 24.31 17.87
CA MET A 72 12.93 24.08 16.57
C MET A 72 13.72 22.75 16.51
N SER A 73 14.33 22.36 17.63
CA SER A 73 15.02 21.05 17.73
C SER A 73 14.05 19.89 17.54
N GLU A 74 12.87 19.96 18.15
CA GLU A 74 11.82 18.94 18.01
C GLU A 74 11.21 18.94 16.61
N VAL A 75 10.95 20.12 16.04
CA VAL A 75 10.50 20.26 14.63
C VAL A 75 11.47 19.54 13.69
N LYS A 76 12.79 19.72 13.87
CA LYS A 76 13.79 19.02 13.07
C LYS A 76 13.71 17.49 13.23
N GLN A 77 13.53 16.99 14.44
CA GLN A 77 13.39 15.54 14.69
C GLN A 77 12.14 14.97 14.01
N MET A 78 11.00 15.68 14.10
CA MET A 78 9.76 15.28 13.43
C MET A 78 9.93 15.26 11.91
N LEU A 79 10.60 16.27 11.33
CA LEU A 79 10.87 16.33 9.90
C LEU A 79 11.80 15.20 9.42
N MET A 80 12.80 14.83 10.22
CA MET A 80 13.66 13.68 9.92
C MET A 80 12.86 12.38 9.89
N ALA A 81 12.03 12.15 10.92
CA ALA A 81 11.15 10.98 10.96
C ALA A 81 10.16 10.96 9.80
N ALA A 82 9.61 12.12 9.41
CA ALA A 82 8.77 12.25 8.22
C ALA A 82 9.54 11.88 6.94
N ALA A 83 10.77 12.37 6.75
CA ALA A 83 11.56 12.08 5.56
C ALA A 83 11.87 10.58 5.41
N GLU A 84 12.29 9.93 6.49
CA GLU A 84 12.57 8.49 6.51
C GLU A 84 11.31 7.67 6.19
N ASN A 85 10.18 8.00 6.85
CA ASN A 85 8.93 7.27 6.66
C ASN A 85 8.25 7.57 5.33
N TRP A 86 8.52 8.72 4.72
CA TRP A 86 8.08 9.04 3.37
C TRP A 86 8.73 8.11 2.33
N SER A 87 10.05 7.89 2.43
CA SER A 87 10.75 6.94 1.55
C SER A 87 10.14 5.55 1.67
N ILE A 88 10.00 5.06 2.91
CA ILE A 88 9.37 3.76 3.19
C ILE A 88 7.96 3.68 2.58
N ALA A 89 7.17 4.75 2.70
CA ALA A 89 5.80 4.77 2.24
C ALA A 89 5.69 4.64 0.71
N VAL A 90 6.49 5.42 -0.02
CA VAL A 90 6.52 5.40 -1.48
C VAL A 90 7.05 4.09 -2.02
N ASP A 91 8.16 3.59 -1.46
CA ASP A 91 8.78 2.33 -1.88
C ASP A 91 7.84 1.15 -1.64
N SER A 92 7.19 1.11 -0.47
CA SER A 92 6.23 0.06 -0.15
C SER A 92 4.97 0.14 -1.01
N LEU A 93 4.48 1.33 -1.34
CA LEU A 93 3.34 1.47 -2.24
C LEU A 93 3.68 0.95 -3.64
N SER A 94 4.88 1.24 -4.14
CA SER A 94 5.39 0.69 -5.40
C SER A 94 5.45 -0.85 -5.35
N GLY A 95 6.05 -1.41 -4.30
CA GLY A 95 6.12 -2.86 -4.10
C GLY A 95 4.75 -3.53 -3.97
N ALA A 96 3.76 -2.84 -3.39
CA ALA A 96 2.38 -3.32 -3.32
C ALA A 96 1.76 -3.45 -4.71
N LYS A 97 1.89 -2.41 -5.54
CA LYS A 97 1.39 -2.38 -6.92
C LYS A 97 2.06 -3.44 -7.79
N GLU A 98 3.39 -3.57 -7.66
CA GLU A 98 4.13 -4.61 -8.37
C GLU A 98 3.64 -6.00 -7.99
N SER A 99 3.48 -6.28 -6.69
CA SER A 99 2.97 -7.57 -6.21
C SER A 99 1.55 -7.86 -6.73
N ALA A 100 0.66 -6.85 -6.71
CA ALA A 100 -0.70 -7.01 -7.22
C ALA A 100 -0.73 -7.29 -8.74
N SER A 101 0.17 -6.66 -9.52
CA SER A 101 0.25 -6.88 -10.96
C SER A 101 0.62 -8.32 -11.35
N LYS A 102 1.28 -9.06 -10.46
CA LYS A 102 1.69 -10.45 -10.68
C LYS A 102 0.59 -11.48 -10.35
N ILE A 103 -0.54 -11.06 -9.75
CA ILE A 103 -1.63 -11.97 -9.36
C ILE A 103 -2.27 -12.63 -10.59
N SER A 104 -2.57 -11.86 -11.63
CA SER A 104 -3.23 -12.36 -12.85
C SER A 104 -2.34 -13.25 -13.71
N THR A 105 -1.01 -13.12 -13.56
CA THR A 105 -0.02 -13.92 -14.30
C THR A 105 0.61 -15.01 -13.45
N ALA A 106 0.08 -15.28 -12.25
CA ALA A 106 0.59 -16.30 -11.36
C ALA A 106 0.43 -17.70 -11.97
N SER A 107 1.41 -18.58 -11.74
CA SER A 107 1.40 -19.94 -12.30
C SER A 107 0.30 -20.84 -11.72
N ASN A 108 -0.20 -20.51 -10.52
CA ASN A 108 -1.31 -21.18 -9.86
C ASN A 108 -1.90 -20.30 -8.75
N ILE A 109 -3.02 -20.76 -8.18
CA ILE A 109 -3.78 -20.01 -7.17
C ILE A 109 -3.01 -19.77 -5.86
N GLU A 110 -2.09 -20.66 -5.47
CA GLU A 110 -1.31 -20.49 -4.24
C GLU A 110 -0.24 -19.40 -4.42
N VAL A 111 0.40 -19.36 -5.58
CA VAL A 111 1.32 -18.27 -5.95
C VAL A 111 0.58 -16.93 -6.01
N ALA A 112 -0.64 -16.91 -6.55
CA ALA A 112 -1.48 -15.71 -6.58
C ALA A 112 -1.88 -15.23 -5.17
N LYS A 113 -2.18 -16.16 -4.25
CA LYS A 113 -2.46 -15.83 -2.84
C LYS A 113 -1.22 -15.23 -2.16
N ASP A 114 -0.03 -15.75 -2.44
CA ASP A 114 1.22 -15.20 -1.91
C ASP A 114 1.48 -13.78 -2.47
N TYR A 115 1.23 -13.54 -3.76
CA TYR A 115 1.31 -12.19 -4.33
C TYR A 115 0.26 -11.23 -3.75
N LYS A 116 -0.99 -11.68 -3.55
CA LYS A 116 -2.01 -10.91 -2.83
C LYS A 116 -1.51 -10.54 -1.43
N LEU A 117 -0.98 -11.51 -0.68
CA LEU A 117 -0.50 -11.28 0.67
C LEU A 117 0.63 -10.24 0.68
N LEU A 118 1.63 -10.38 -0.21
CA LEU A 118 2.70 -9.39 -0.40
C LEU A 118 2.16 -8.00 -0.75
N ALA A 119 1.17 -7.91 -1.63
CA ALA A 119 0.53 -6.64 -1.96
C ALA A 119 -0.13 -6.01 -0.73
N GLN A 120 -0.83 -6.79 0.08
CA GLN A 120 -1.51 -6.33 1.29
C GLN A 120 -0.53 -5.88 2.37
N VAL A 121 0.54 -6.64 2.64
CA VAL A 121 1.52 -6.23 3.66
C VAL A 121 2.31 -4.99 3.22
N ASN A 122 2.75 -4.91 1.96
CA ASN A 122 3.38 -3.69 1.42
C ASN A 122 2.45 -2.48 1.52
N SER A 123 1.16 -2.63 1.19
CA SER A 123 0.17 -1.54 1.34
C SER A 123 0.03 -1.07 2.78
N ARG A 124 0.11 -1.99 3.76
CA ARG A 124 0.06 -1.63 5.18
C ARG A 124 1.31 -0.90 5.64
N VAL A 125 2.50 -1.29 5.18
CA VAL A 125 3.75 -0.55 5.44
C VAL A 125 3.66 0.86 4.83
N ALA A 126 3.13 0.96 3.62
CA ALA A 126 2.91 2.25 2.95
C ALA A 126 1.97 3.16 3.76
N LEU A 127 0.84 2.62 4.20
CA LEU A 127 -0.12 3.33 5.04
C LEU A 127 0.50 3.79 6.37
N SER A 128 1.25 2.92 7.06
CA SER A 128 1.84 3.27 8.36
C SER A 128 2.90 4.35 8.23
N GLY A 129 3.79 4.24 7.24
CA GLY A 129 4.79 5.27 6.95
C GLY A 129 4.14 6.62 6.60
N ALA A 130 3.10 6.61 5.77
CA ALA A 130 2.34 7.82 5.44
C ALA A 130 1.68 8.45 6.69
N LYS A 131 1.24 7.65 7.67
CA LYS A 131 0.68 8.18 8.93
C LYS A 131 1.74 8.83 9.80
N VAL A 132 2.95 8.29 9.87
CA VAL A 132 4.07 8.96 10.56
C VAL A 132 4.35 10.32 9.93
N VAL A 133 4.34 10.43 8.60
CA VAL A 133 4.51 11.71 7.89
C VAL A 133 3.40 12.70 8.27
N GLN A 134 2.14 12.26 8.22
CA GLN A 134 1.00 13.11 8.56
C GLN A 134 1.09 13.63 10.00
N THR A 135 1.40 12.76 10.97
CA THR A 135 1.53 13.14 12.38
C THR A 135 2.72 14.09 12.61
N SER A 136 3.86 13.83 11.96
CA SER A 136 5.03 14.71 12.04
C SER A 136 4.72 16.13 11.54
N LEU A 137 3.93 16.25 10.48
CA LEU A 137 3.59 17.55 9.92
C LEU A 137 2.42 18.23 10.63
N LEU A 138 1.56 17.46 11.30
CA LEU A 138 0.62 18.00 12.28
C LEU A 138 1.35 18.65 13.46
N PHE A 139 2.48 18.08 13.90
CA PHE A 139 3.33 18.72 14.90
C PHE A 139 3.87 20.06 14.41
N VAL A 140 4.38 20.11 13.17
CA VAL A 140 4.86 21.36 12.56
C VAL A 140 3.76 22.42 12.49
N ASP A 141 2.54 22.04 12.09
CA ASP A 141 1.39 22.95 12.09
C ASP A 141 1.06 23.46 13.50
N ALA A 142 1.07 22.58 14.50
CA ALA A 142 0.82 22.97 15.88
C ALA A 142 1.86 23.95 16.41
N VAL A 143 3.15 23.76 16.08
CA VAL A 143 4.22 24.69 16.45
C VAL A 143 4.05 26.03 15.73
N ALA A 144 3.82 26.01 14.41
CA ALA A 144 3.63 27.21 13.60
C ALA A 144 2.40 28.04 14.06
N GLY A 145 1.33 27.36 14.47
CA GLY A 145 0.11 27.98 15.00
C GLY A 145 0.13 28.30 16.49
N ASN A 146 1.27 28.11 17.19
CA ASN A 146 1.41 28.28 18.63
C ASN A 146 0.37 27.50 19.47
N LYS A 147 -0.02 26.30 19.00
CA LYS A 147 -1.01 25.42 19.62
C LYS A 147 -0.37 24.49 20.65
N GLY A 148 0.19 25.06 21.72
CA GLY A 148 0.98 24.33 22.72
C GLY A 148 0.26 23.12 23.36
N GLU A 149 -1.04 23.25 23.64
CA GLU A 149 -1.86 22.20 24.25
C GLU A 149 -2.00 20.94 23.38
N ALA A 150 -1.87 21.08 22.06
CA ALA A 150 -1.96 19.95 21.13
C ALA A 150 -0.65 19.17 21.04
N LEU A 151 0.48 19.75 21.46
CA LEU A 151 1.81 19.17 21.22
C LEU A 151 1.99 17.84 21.95
N ASP A 152 1.50 17.71 23.19
CA ASP A 152 1.64 16.46 23.95
C ASP A 152 0.84 15.32 23.33
N ILE A 153 -0.38 15.61 22.87
CA ILE A 153 -1.22 14.63 22.17
C ILE A 153 -0.54 14.19 20.87
N ILE A 154 0.05 15.13 20.13
CA ILE A 154 0.74 14.83 18.87
C ILE A 154 2.02 14.03 19.13
N ARG A 155 2.78 14.32 20.19
CA ARG A 155 3.96 13.55 20.59
C ARG A 155 3.60 12.10 20.89
N MET A 156 2.53 11.87 21.66
CA MET A 156 2.02 10.53 21.93
C MET A 156 1.60 9.82 20.63
N ALA A 157 0.81 10.50 19.79
CA ALA A 157 0.38 9.95 18.51
C ALA A 157 1.58 9.61 17.58
N MET A 158 2.66 10.37 17.65
CA MET A 158 3.89 10.11 16.90
C MET A 158 4.58 8.84 17.40
N GLN A 159 4.72 8.68 18.72
CA GLN A 159 5.28 7.46 19.31
C GLN A 159 4.46 6.21 18.93
N ASP A 160 3.13 6.31 19.00
CA ASP A 160 2.24 5.23 18.60
C ASP A 160 2.38 4.92 17.10
N SER A 161 2.48 5.95 16.26
CA SER A 161 2.66 5.79 14.81
C SER A 161 4.00 5.13 14.46
N LEU A 162 5.08 5.49 15.15
CA LEU A 162 6.41 4.89 14.98
C LEU A 162 6.45 3.43 15.45
N ALA A 163 5.82 3.14 16.60
CA ALA A 163 5.72 1.79 17.12
C ALA A 163 4.89 0.89 16.19
N ALA A 164 3.74 1.39 15.72
CA ALA A 164 2.91 0.69 14.75
C ALA A 164 3.67 0.42 13.43
N THR A 165 4.39 1.43 12.92
CA THR A 165 5.18 1.28 11.69
C THR A 165 6.27 0.22 11.84
N SER A 166 7.01 0.23 12.95
CA SER A 166 8.02 -0.78 13.25
C SER A 166 7.43 -2.20 13.27
N GLN A 167 6.28 -2.38 13.92
CA GLN A 167 5.60 -3.67 13.98
C GLN A 167 5.11 -4.14 12.60
N VAL A 168 4.58 -3.23 11.79
CA VAL A 168 4.10 -3.54 10.43
C VAL A 168 5.26 -3.92 9.51
N GLN A 169 6.40 -3.23 9.60
CA GLN A 169 7.63 -3.58 8.86
C GLN A 169 8.18 -4.96 9.29
N PHE A 170 8.24 -5.23 10.59
CA PHE A 170 8.65 -6.55 11.08
C PHE A 170 7.76 -7.68 10.54
N ASN A 171 6.44 -7.46 10.53
CA ASN A 171 5.50 -8.42 9.98
C ASN A 171 5.68 -8.60 8.46
N TYR A 172 5.97 -7.53 7.73
CA TYR A 172 6.29 -7.58 6.30
C TYR A 172 7.53 -8.46 6.04
N GLU A 173 8.64 -8.23 6.73
CA GLU A 173 9.86 -9.01 6.55
C GLU A 173 9.65 -10.49 6.88
N ARG A 174 8.88 -10.78 7.94
CA ARG A 174 8.50 -12.16 8.28
C ARG A 174 7.68 -12.82 7.18
N VAL A 175 6.69 -12.13 6.62
CA VAL A 175 5.86 -12.66 5.52
C VAL A 175 6.71 -12.90 4.27
N LYS A 176 7.59 -11.96 3.92
CA LYS A 176 8.51 -12.08 2.80
C LYS A 176 9.43 -13.29 2.95
N ALA A 177 10.02 -13.48 4.14
CA ALA A 177 10.88 -14.64 4.44
C ALA A 177 10.11 -15.97 4.35
N LEU A 178 8.88 -16.04 4.87
CA LEU A 178 8.05 -17.23 4.79
C LEU A 178 7.72 -17.59 3.33
N ILE A 179 7.36 -16.60 2.51
CA ILE A 179 7.07 -16.81 1.09
C ILE A 179 8.33 -17.27 0.35
N LEU A 180 9.48 -16.62 0.55
CA LEU A 180 10.74 -17.05 -0.06
C LEU A 180 11.10 -18.49 0.32
N GLY A 181 10.90 -18.86 1.58
CA GLY A 181 11.15 -20.23 2.07
C GLY A 181 10.27 -21.30 1.42
N LYS A 182 9.05 -20.96 0.97
CA LYS A 182 8.18 -21.90 0.25
C LYS A 182 8.73 -22.33 -1.12
N TYR A 183 9.50 -21.46 -1.78
CA TYR A 183 9.96 -21.65 -3.16
C TYR A 183 11.48 -21.90 -3.27
N SER A 184 12.18 -21.98 -2.14
CA SER A 184 13.64 -22.23 -2.09
C SER A 184 14.01 -23.71 -1.90
N ASN A 185 13.02 -24.60 -1.89
CA ASN A 185 13.18 -26.07 -1.81
C ASN A 185 12.59 -26.72 -3.06
#